data_AF-A0AAD5NVE9-F1
#
_entry.id   AF-A0AAD5NVE9-F1
#
_cell.length_a   1.000
_cell.length_b   1.000
_cell.length_c   1.000
_cell.angle_alpha   90.00
_cell.angle_beta   90.00
_cell.angle_gamma   90.00
#
_symmetry.space_group_name_H-M   'P 1'
#
loop_
_entity.id
_entity.type
_entity.pdbx_description
1 polymer ?
#
loop_
_entity_poly.entity_id
_entity_poly.type
_entity_poly.pdbx_seq_one_letter_code
_entity_poly.pdbx_strand_id
1 'polypeptide(L)'
;MDVLALILGRAISEREALSKIEGGVSCTLEVHRALPVLKKAYGDSMHKVLHVGPETCSVVSKLLKEEDTEAWGVEPYDLDDADGNCRSLVRKGIVRVADIKFPLPYRPKSFSLVIVSDAVDYLSPKYLNKTLPELARVSADGVVIFAGYPGQHRAKVAELSKFGRPAKLRSSSWWIRYFLQNSLEENEAAVKKFEQASVKMSYKPACQIFHLKSYH
;
A
#
# COMPACT_ATOMS: atom_id res chain seq x y z
N MET A 1 23.97 -43.70 7.73
CA MET A 1 22.66 -43.20 7.25
C MET A 1 22.40 -41.94 8.04
N ASP A 2 22.79 -40.81 7.45
CA ASP A 2 23.16 -39.59 8.16
C ASP A 2 21.98 -38.73 8.61
N VAL A 3 22.10 -38.24 9.83
CA VAL A 3 21.23 -37.32 10.57
C VAL A 3 21.15 -35.92 9.92
N LEU A 4 21.84 -35.71 8.78
CA LEU A 4 21.91 -34.43 8.06
C LEU A 4 20.62 -34.07 7.27
N ALA A 5 19.71 -35.02 7.03
CA ALA A 5 18.50 -34.77 6.25
C ALA A 5 17.34 -34.08 7.02
N LEU A 6 17.44 -33.96 8.35
CA LEU A 6 16.37 -33.38 9.19
C LEU A 6 16.46 -31.86 9.38
N ILE A 7 17.55 -31.21 8.94
CA ILE A 7 17.79 -29.77 9.18
C ILE A 7 17.44 -28.90 7.95
N LEU A 8 17.38 -29.48 6.74
CA LEU A 8 17.15 -28.72 5.49
C LEU A 8 15.68 -28.53 5.10
N GLY A 9 14.72 -29.08 5.85
CA GLY A 9 13.29 -29.00 5.53
C GLY A 9 12.49 -27.89 6.24
N ARG A 10 13.10 -27.10 7.13
CA ARG A 10 12.36 -26.27 8.11
C ARG A 10 12.36 -24.76 7.85
N ALA A 11 12.73 -24.32 6.65
CA ALA A 11 12.68 -22.92 6.25
C ALA A 11 11.99 -22.70 4.90
N ILE A 12 11.04 -23.57 4.53
CA ILE A 12 9.95 -23.14 3.65
C ILE A 12 9.17 -22.12 4.48
N SER A 13 9.52 -20.86 4.25
CA SER A 13 9.10 -19.67 4.98
C SER A 13 7.65 -19.79 5.42
N GLU A 14 7.39 -19.70 6.73
CA GLU A 14 6.04 -19.62 7.29
C GLU A 14 5.16 -18.59 6.55
N ARG A 15 5.79 -17.58 5.91
CA ARG A 15 5.11 -16.58 5.05
C ARG A 15 4.50 -17.15 3.76
N GLU A 16 5.12 -18.15 3.13
CA GLU A 16 4.56 -18.84 1.95
C GLU A 16 3.48 -19.86 2.35
N ALA A 17 3.52 -20.36 3.58
CA ALA A 17 2.45 -21.20 4.12
C ALA A 17 1.23 -20.37 4.53
N LEU A 18 1.44 -19.20 5.15
CA LEU A 18 0.37 -18.25 5.49
C LEU A 18 -0.40 -17.75 4.26
N SER A 19 0.29 -17.50 3.13
CA SER A 19 -0.36 -17.06 1.89
C SER A 19 -1.21 -18.14 1.20
N LYS A 20 -0.98 -19.42 1.49
CA LYS A 20 -1.77 -20.53 0.94
C LYS A 20 -2.99 -20.90 1.80
N ILE A 21 -3.01 -20.52 3.07
CA ILE A 21 -4.07 -20.91 4.01
C ILE A 21 -5.30 -19.98 3.92
N GLU A 22 -5.14 -18.75 3.42
CA GLU A 22 -6.24 -17.80 3.17
C GLU A 22 -6.20 -17.31 1.72
N GLY A 23 -6.82 -18.05 0.79
CA GLY A 23 -6.68 -17.90 -0.66
C GLY A 23 -7.21 -16.61 -1.32
N GLY A 24 -6.84 -15.43 -0.83
CA GLY A 24 -7.10 -14.14 -1.47
C GLY A 24 -5.86 -13.24 -1.51
N VAL A 25 -5.84 -12.30 -2.46
CA VAL A 25 -4.72 -11.35 -2.65
C VAL A 25 -4.94 -10.11 -1.78
N SER A 26 -3.99 -9.79 -0.90
CA SER A 26 -3.90 -8.51 -0.16
C SER A 26 -2.84 -7.63 -0.81
N CYS A 27 -3.20 -6.42 -1.24
CA CYS A 27 -2.23 -5.51 -1.81
C CYS A 27 -1.39 -4.82 -0.74
N THR A 28 -1.83 -4.80 0.50
CA THR A 28 -1.04 -4.36 1.64
C THR A 28 0.11 -5.31 1.93
N LEU A 29 -0.13 -6.63 1.85
CA LEU A 29 0.97 -7.61 1.87
C LEU A 29 1.94 -7.41 0.70
N GLU A 30 1.43 -7.01 -0.46
CA GLU A 30 2.25 -6.72 -1.62
C GLU A 30 3.14 -5.48 -1.41
N VAL A 31 2.67 -4.45 -0.70
CA VAL A 31 3.51 -3.29 -0.32
C VAL A 31 4.76 -3.75 0.42
N HIS A 32 4.64 -4.68 1.38
CA HIS A 32 5.79 -5.20 2.11
C HIS A 32 6.84 -5.83 1.17
N ARG A 33 6.41 -6.51 0.11
CA ARG A 33 7.31 -7.13 -0.88
C ARG A 33 7.90 -6.09 -1.83
N ALA A 34 7.14 -5.03 -2.13
CA ALA A 34 7.52 -3.97 -3.05
C ALA A 34 8.49 -2.95 -2.44
N LEU A 35 8.57 -2.78 -1.12
CA LEU A 35 9.40 -1.73 -0.49
C LEU A 35 10.84 -1.63 -1.04
N PRO A 36 11.60 -2.73 -1.22
CA PRO A 36 12.95 -2.62 -1.77
C PRO A 36 12.98 -2.11 -3.22
N VAL A 37 11.95 -2.47 -4.02
CA VAL A 37 11.79 -2.02 -5.41
C VAL A 37 11.38 -0.55 -5.44
N LEU A 38 10.45 -0.14 -4.57
CA LEU A 38 10.05 1.26 -4.41
C LEU A 38 11.25 2.13 -4.00
N LYS A 39 12.10 1.66 -3.08
CA LYS A 39 13.33 2.36 -2.69
C LYS A 39 14.27 2.58 -3.88
N LYS A 40 14.34 1.65 -4.84
CA LYS A 40 15.11 1.85 -6.08
C LYS A 40 14.44 2.81 -7.06
N ALA A 41 13.10 2.82 -7.11
CA ALA A 41 12.35 3.70 -7.99
C ALA A 41 12.36 5.17 -7.53
N TYR A 42 12.17 5.37 -6.23
CA TYR A 42 12.04 6.69 -5.62
C TYR A 42 13.34 7.21 -5.00
N GLY A 43 14.29 6.34 -4.66
CA GLY A 43 15.57 6.74 -4.08
C GLY A 43 15.39 7.64 -2.87
N ASP A 44 16.03 8.80 -2.91
CA ASP A 44 16.00 9.81 -1.86
C ASP A 44 14.59 10.38 -1.60
N SER A 45 13.65 10.27 -2.55
CA SER A 45 12.25 10.65 -2.33
C SER A 45 11.50 9.72 -1.37
N MET A 46 12.12 8.65 -0.88
CA MET A 46 11.52 7.77 0.13
C MET A 46 11.87 8.18 1.58
N HIS A 47 12.25 9.44 1.82
CA HIS A 47 12.66 9.93 3.14
C HIS A 47 11.49 10.25 4.10
N LYS A 48 10.28 10.51 3.59
CA LYS A 48 9.12 10.87 4.41
C LYS A 48 7.83 10.27 3.86
N VAL A 49 7.47 9.07 4.32
CA VAL A 49 6.43 8.23 3.71
C VAL A 49 5.13 8.24 4.52
N LEU A 50 3.99 8.43 3.83
CA LEU A 50 2.66 8.14 4.38
C LEU A 50 2.12 6.85 3.77
N HIS A 51 1.76 5.88 4.60
CA HIS A 51 0.96 4.74 4.16
C HIS A 51 -0.53 4.98 4.47
N VAL A 52 -1.41 4.62 3.54
CA VAL A 52 -2.87 4.73 3.69
C VAL A 52 -3.52 3.41 3.28
N GLY A 53 -4.11 2.70 4.24
CA GLY A 53 -4.77 1.43 3.97
C GLY A 53 -4.93 0.55 5.20
N PRO A 54 -5.63 -0.59 5.05
CA PRO A 54 -5.72 -1.58 6.12
C PRO A 54 -4.33 -2.04 6.55
N GLU A 55 -4.22 -2.48 7.80
CA GLU A 55 -2.97 -2.98 8.39
C GLU A 55 -1.81 -1.98 8.31
N THR A 56 -2.10 -0.67 8.30
CA THR A 56 -1.07 0.36 8.11
C THR A 56 0.01 0.30 9.18
N CYS A 57 -0.33 -0.13 10.39
CA CYS A 57 0.62 -0.31 11.48
C CYS A 57 1.76 -1.27 11.11
N SER A 58 1.47 -2.34 10.37
CA SER A 58 2.48 -3.30 9.93
C SER A 58 3.42 -2.67 8.91
N VAL A 59 2.87 -1.99 7.90
CA VAL A 59 3.67 -1.32 6.86
C VAL A 59 4.55 -0.23 7.48
N VAL A 60 3.98 0.62 8.33
CA VAL A 60 4.71 1.68 9.04
C VAL A 60 5.80 1.09 9.94
N SER A 61 5.52 0.02 10.68
CA SER A 61 6.54 -0.66 11.51
C SER A 61 7.72 -1.19 10.69
N LYS A 62 7.48 -1.55 9.43
CA LYS A 62 8.56 -1.97 8.51
C LYS A 62 9.33 -0.77 7.96
N LEU A 63 8.63 0.30 7.56
CA LEU A 63 9.26 1.54 7.07
C LEU A 63 10.13 2.22 8.14
N LEU A 64 9.70 2.23 9.40
CA LEU A 64 10.48 2.80 10.52
C LEU A 64 11.81 2.06 10.80
N LYS A 65 12.03 0.89 10.18
CA LYS A 65 13.31 0.16 10.25
C LYS A 65 14.22 0.47 9.08
N GLU A 66 13.74 1.18 8.07
CA GLU A 66 14.56 1.63 6.95
C GLU A 66 15.37 2.85 7.37
N GLU A 67 16.67 2.83 7.10
CA GLU A 67 17.54 3.99 7.30
C GLU A 67 17.05 5.17 6.46
N ASP A 68 17.20 6.37 7.03
CA ASP A 68 16.81 7.66 6.43
C ASP A 68 15.33 7.77 6.01
N THR A 69 14.45 6.94 6.60
CA THR A 69 13.01 6.97 6.31
C THR A 69 12.20 7.32 7.56
N GLU A 70 11.50 8.44 7.52
CA GLU A 70 10.41 8.74 8.45
C GLU A 70 9.09 8.21 7.88
N ALA A 71 8.22 7.66 8.74
CA ALA A 71 6.99 7.00 8.30
C ALA A 71 5.78 7.32 9.17
N TRP A 72 4.62 7.51 8.52
CA TRP A 72 3.31 7.71 9.14
C TRP A 72 2.27 6.81 8.49
N GLY A 73 1.18 6.57 9.21
CA GLY A 73 0.06 5.78 8.71
C GLY A 73 -1.28 6.49 8.86
N VAL A 74 -2.19 6.22 7.92
CA VAL A 74 -3.62 6.44 8.09
C VAL A 74 -4.33 5.10 7.97
N GLU A 75 -4.92 4.68 9.08
CA GLU A 75 -5.78 3.51 9.16
C GLU A 75 -7.22 3.97 8.91
N PRO A 76 -7.88 3.57 7.80
CA PRO A 76 -9.24 4.01 7.52
C PRO A 76 -10.30 3.32 8.39
N TYR A 77 -9.90 2.33 9.20
CA TYR A 77 -10.79 1.44 9.93
C TYR A 77 -10.52 1.45 11.44
N ASP A 78 -11.48 0.95 12.21
CA ASP A 78 -11.34 0.83 13.66
C ASP A 78 -10.30 -0.25 14.04
N LEU A 79 -9.71 -0.06 15.22
CA LEU A 79 -8.57 -0.82 15.74
C LEU A 79 -8.96 -1.86 16.79
N ASP A 80 -10.21 -2.35 16.76
CA ASP A 80 -10.78 -3.20 17.81
C ASP A 80 -9.93 -4.44 18.08
N ASP A 81 -9.36 -5.04 17.03
CA ASP A 81 -8.49 -6.22 17.11
C ASP A 81 -6.98 -5.90 17.00
N ALA A 82 -6.58 -4.62 17.12
CA ALA A 82 -5.20 -4.23 16.92
C ALA A 82 -4.28 -4.80 18.01
N ASP A 83 -3.04 -5.13 17.66
CA ASP A 83 -2.04 -5.60 18.63
C ASP A 83 -1.47 -4.45 19.49
N GLY A 84 -0.63 -4.79 20.48
CA GLY A 84 0.01 -3.80 21.35
C GLY A 84 0.93 -2.82 20.61
N ASN A 85 1.58 -3.28 19.53
CA ASN A 85 2.48 -2.45 18.73
C ASN A 85 1.70 -1.39 17.95
N CYS A 86 0.62 -1.78 17.28
CA CYS A 86 -0.25 -0.88 16.56
C CYS A 86 -0.90 0.15 17.49
N ARG A 87 -1.40 -0.27 18.66
CA ARG A 87 -1.90 0.66 19.69
C ARG A 87 -0.83 1.67 20.13
N SER A 88 0.44 1.26 20.23
CA SER A 88 1.55 2.15 20.57
C SER A 88 1.80 3.20 19.48
N LEU A 89 1.81 2.80 18.20
CA LEU A 89 1.98 3.72 17.08
C LEU A 89 0.85 4.76 17.01
N VAL A 90 -0.38 4.34 17.33
CA VAL A 90 -1.56 5.22 17.36
C VAL A 90 -1.47 6.21 18.51
N ARG A 91 -1.12 5.75 19.72
CA ARG A 91 -0.91 6.63 20.89
C ARG A 91 0.19 7.66 20.66
N LYS A 92 1.24 7.30 19.91
CA LYS A 92 2.33 8.22 19.52
C LYS A 92 1.94 9.18 18.39
N GLY A 93 0.75 9.02 17.79
CA GLY A 93 0.29 9.83 16.66
C GLY A 93 1.02 9.56 15.35
N ILE A 94 1.81 8.47 15.28
CA ILE A 94 2.50 8.01 14.07
C ILE A 94 1.48 7.43 13.09
N VAL A 95 0.53 6.64 13.62
CA VAL A 95 -0.63 6.15 12.88
C VAL A 95 -1.87 6.90 13.36
N ARG A 96 -2.68 7.41 12.42
CA ARG A 96 -3.96 8.05 12.71
C ARG A 96 -5.10 7.19 12.19
N VAL A 97 -6.15 7.02 12.99
CA VAL A 97 -7.42 6.46 12.52
C VAL A 97 -8.21 7.58 11.87
N ALA A 98 -8.47 7.49 10.57
CA ALA A 98 -9.19 8.53 9.84
C ALA A 98 -9.85 7.98 8.57
N ASP A 99 -11.13 8.31 8.39
CA ASP A 99 -11.89 7.93 7.21
C ASP A 99 -11.43 8.72 5.97
N ILE A 100 -10.80 8.01 5.02
CA ILE A 100 -10.21 8.59 3.81
C ILE A 100 -11.23 9.18 2.82
N LYS A 101 -12.54 9.00 3.05
CA LYS A 101 -13.59 9.73 2.31
C LYS A 101 -13.57 11.23 2.61
N PHE A 102 -12.90 11.64 3.67
CA PHE A 102 -12.74 13.03 4.12
C PHE A 102 -11.29 13.50 3.99
N PRO A 103 -11.03 14.82 3.98
CA PRO A 103 -9.68 15.35 3.90
C PRO A 103 -8.78 14.81 5.00
N LEU A 104 -7.55 14.44 4.63
CA LEU A 104 -6.53 13.96 5.54
C LEU A 104 -6.05 15.12 6.42
N PRO A 105 -5.75 14.87 7.70
CA PRO A 105 -5.36 15.90 8.67
C PRO A 105 -3.89 16.35 8.51
N TYR A 106 -3.45 16.53 7.26
CA TYR A 106 -2.08 16.92 6.91
C TYR A 106 -2.07 18.11 5.95
N ARG A 107 -1.05 18.96 6.07
CA ARG A 107 -0.85 20.10 5.16
C ARG A 107 -0.47 19.60 3.76
N PRO A 108 -0.68 20.39 2.70
CA PRO A 108 -0.19 20.02 1.38
C PRO A 108 1.32 19.72 1.41
N LYS A 109 1.77 18.75 0.62
CA LYS A 109 3.19 18.37 0.47
C LYS A 109 3.89 18.04 1.80
N SER A 110 3.17 17.43 2.74
CA SER A 110 3.72 17.04 4.05
C SER A 110 4.61 15.80 3.99
N PHE A 111 4.42 14.96 2.96
CA PHE A 111 5.11 13.69 2.76
C PHE A 111 5.77 13.69 1.38
N SER A 112 6.96 13.10 1.27
CA SER A 112 7.62 12.94 -0.02
C SER A 112 6.87 11.93 -0.88
N LEU A 113 6.47 10.80 -0.29
CA LEU A 113 5.77 9.71 -0.98
C LEU A 113 4.52 9.28 -0.19
N VAL A 114 3.42 9.11 -0.89
CA VAL A 114 2.19 8.50 -0.34
C VAL A 114 2.00 7.13 -0.97
N ILE A 115 1.90 6.08 -0.16
CA ILE A 115 1.63 4.71 -0.60
C ILE A 115 0.22 4.33 -0.14
N VAL A 116 -0.60 3.83 -1.06
CA VAL A 116 -1.97 3.44 -0.79
C VAL A 116 -2.18 1.99 -1.21
N SER A 117 -2.70 1.16 -0.33
CA SER A 117 -3.02 -0.24 -0.65
C SER A 117 -4.41 -0.60 -0.18
N ASP A 118 -5.13 -1.37 -1.02
CA ASP A 118 -6.47 -1.92 -0.79
C ASP A 118 -7.61 -0.90 -0.56
N ALA A 119 -7.36 0.27 0.02
CA ALA A 119 -8.38 1.20 0.47
C ALA A 119 -9.22 1.80 -0.66
N VAL A 120 -8.59 2.13 -1.80
CA VAL A 120 -9.26 2.79 -2.93
C VAL A 120 -10.21 1.85 -3.70
N ASP A 121 -10.00 0.54 -3.63
CA ASP A 121 -10.89 -0.44 -4.25
C ASP A 121 -12.28 -0.43 -3.60
N TYR A 122 -12.33 -0.05 -2.33
CA TYR A 122 -13.55 0.10 -1.56
C TYR A 122 -14.15 1.50 -1.66
N LEU A 123 -13.69 2.36 -2.58
CA LEU A 123 -14.28 3.69 -2.79
C LEU A 123 -15.23 3.69 -3.99
N SER A 124 -16.41 4.32 -3.84
CA SER A 124 -17.28 4.63 -4.98
C SER A 124 -16.67 5.78 -5.79
N PRO A 125 -17.05 5.96 -7.07
CA PRO A 125 -16.55 7.07 -7.88
C PRO A 125 -16.70 8.45 -7.20
N LYS A 126 -17.83 8.69 -6.52
CA LYS A 126 -18.06 9.92 -5.74
C LYS A 126 -16.94 10.20 -4.72
N TYR A 127 -16.45 9.18 -4.02
CA TYR A 127 -15.39 9.33 -3.01
C TYR A 127 -14.00 9.28 -3.63
N LEU A 128 -13.78 8.49 -4.68
CA LEU A 128 -12.52 8.50 -5.43
C LEU A 128 -12.20 9.90 -5.97
N ASN A 129 -13.19 10.62 -6.51
CA ASN A 129 -13.00 12.00 -7.00
C ASN A 129 -12.55 12.99 -5.92
N LYS A 130 -12.75 12.67 -4.64
CA LYS A 130 -12.28 13.50 -3.51
C LYS A 130 -10.96 12.97 -2.96
N THR A 131 -10.85 11.65 -2.86
CA THR A 131 -9.73 10.98 -2.19
C THR A 131 -8.45 11.04 -3.03
N LEU A 132 -8.53 10.83 -4.34
CA LEU A 132 -7.33 10.84 -5.18
C LEU A 132 -6.64 12.22 -5.24
N PRO A 133 -7.37 13.34 -5.43
CA PRO A 133 -6.77 14.67 -5.30
C PRO A 133 -6.20 14.94 -3.91
N GLU A 134 -6.85 14.43 -2.87
CA GLU A 134 -6.41 14.60 -1.49
C GLU A 134 -5.09 13.86 -1.20
N LEU A 135 -4.93 12.65 -1.72
CA LEU A 135 -3.68 11.88 -1.64
C LEU A 135 -2.55 12.60 -2.40
N ALA A 136 -2.84 13.12 -3.59
CA ALA A 136 -1.88 13.90 -4.37
C ALA A 136 -1.52 15.23 -3.69
N ARG A 137 -2.47 15.88 -3.02
CA ARG A 137 -2.27 17.14 -2.28
C ARG A 137 -1.25 16.99 -1.15
N VAL A 138 -1.34 15.92 -0.37
CA VAL A 138 -0.44 15.71 0.79
C VAL A 138 0.93 15.18 0.40
N SER A 139 1.08 14.69 -0.83
CA SER A 139 2.36 14.25 -1.39
C SER A 139 3.14 15.39 -2.05
N ALA A 140 4.47 15.36 -1.93
CA ALA A 140 5.40 16.27 -2.59
C ALA A 140 5.97 15.67 -3.88
N ASP A 141 6.34 14.39 -3.90
CA ASP A 141 7.05 13.77 -5.04
C ASP A 141 6.18 12.77 -5.82
N GLY A 142 5.19 12.15 -5.18
CA GLY A 142 4.28 11.24 -5.88
C GLY A 142 3.39 10.37 -5.00
N VAL A 143 2.47 9.67 -5.65
CA VAL A 143 1.54 8.72 -5.03
C VAL A 143 1.72 7.36 -5.67
N VAL A 144 1.79 6.30 -4.87
CA VAL A 144 1.82 4.91 -5.35
C VAL A 144 0.53 4.22 -4.91
N ILE A 145 -0.22 3.68 -5.85
CA ILE A 145 -1.49 2.99 -5.58
C ILE A 145 -1.34 1.51 -5.92
N PHE A 146 -1.57 0.65 -4.93
CA PHE A 146 -1.69 -0.79 -5.09
C PHE A 146 -3.17 -1.20 -5.08
N ALA A 147 -3.69 -1.62 -6.24
CA ALA A 147 -5.08 -2.02 -6.44
C ALA A 147 -5.19 -3.47 -6.92
N GLY A 148 -6.27 -4.16 -6.55
CA GLY A 148 -6.48 -5.56 -6.93
C GLY A 148 -6.88 -5.72 -8.39
N TYR A 149 -6.57 -6.87 -8.99
CA TYR A 149 -7.02 -7.20 -10.34
C TYR A 149 -8.48 -7.67 -10.36
N PRO A 150 -9.27 -7.34 -11.40
CA PRO A 150 -10.58 -7.95 -11.61
C PRO A 150 -10.49 -9.49 -11.59
N GLY A 151 -11.48 -10.15 -11.00
CA GLY A 151 -11.53 -11.61 -10.91
C GLY A 151 -10.66 -12.21 -9.80
N GLN A 152 -9.85 -11.43 -9.09
CA GLN A 152 -9.21 -11.90 -7.86
C GLN A 152 -10.23 -11.97 -6.71
N HIS A 153 -10.18 -13.06 -5.94
CA HIS A 153 -10.83 -13.10 -4.64
C HIS A 153 -9.96 -12.34 -3.64
N ARG A 154 -10.55 -11.39 -2.91
CA ARG A 154 -9.91 -10.74 -1.77
C ARG A 154 -9.90 -11.69 -0.57
N ALA A 155 -8.90 -11.54 0.31
CA ALA A 155 -8.85 -12.30 1.56
C ALA A 155 -10.20 -12.14 2.29
N LYS A 156 -10.74 -13.27 2.76
CA LYS A 156 -12.18 -13.48 3.03
C LYS A 156 -12.78 -12.44 3.99
N VAL A 157 -13.97 -11.94 3.62
CA VAL A 157 -15.19 -11.66 4.42
C VAL A 157 -15.09 -10.76 5.67
N ALA A 158 -14.04 -10.82 6.49
CA ALA A 158 -13.80 -9.92 7.62
C ALA A 158 -13.69 -8.45 7.16
N GLU A 159 -13.17 -8.24 5.95
CA GLU A 159 -13.09 -6.93 5.31
C GLU A 159 -14.49 -6.36 4.98
N LEU A 160 -15.48 -7.17 4.55
CA LEU A 160 -16.81 -6.65 4.15
C LEU A 160 -17.51 -5.85 5.26
N SER A 161 -17.33 -6.25 6.52
CA SER A 161 -17.87 -5.55 7.69
C SER A 161 -17.21 -4.19 7.92
N LYS A 162 -15.91 -4.06 7.64
CA LYS A 162 -15.10 -2.84 7.88
C LYS A 162 -15.26 -1.79 6.78
N PHE A 163 -15.48 -2.23 5.54
CA PHE A 163 -15.63 -1.32 4.40
C PHE A 163 -17.09 -0.92 4.10
N GLY A 164 -18.07 -1.60 4.70
CA GLY A 164 -19.51 -1.36 4.51
C GLY A 164 -20.02 -1.65 3.09
N ARG A 165 -19.15 -2.08 2.17
CA ARG A 165 -19.46 -2.52 0.81
C ARG A 165 -18.37 -3.44 0.26
N PRO A 166 -18.68 -4.29 -0.73
CA PRO A 166 -17.67 -5.08 -1.42
C PRO A 166 -16.64 -4.22 -2.14
N ALA A 167 -15.40 -4.71 -2.21
CA ALA A 167 -14.37 -4.14 -3.06
C ALA A 167 -14.85 -4.12 -4.51
N LYS A 168 -14.68 -2.98 -5.19
CA LYS A 168 -14.88 -2.89 -6.63
C LYS A 168 -13.53 -2.93 -7.31
N LEU A 169 -13.08 -4.12 -7.68
CA LEU A 169 -11.84 -4.32 -8.42
C LEU A 169 -12.01 -3.86 -9.87
N ARG A 170 -11.07 -3.07 -10.37
CA ARG A 170 -11.16 -2.38 -11.67
C ARG A 170 -9.95 -2.68 -12.51
N SER A 171 -10.12 -2.75 -13.83
CA SER A 171 -9.01 -2.99 -14.75
C SER A 171 -8.04 -1.83 -14.77
N SER A 172 -6.80 -2.07 -15.20
CA SER A 172 -5.78 -1.04 -15.37
C SER A 172 -6.25 0.05 -16.33
N SER A 173 -6.88 -0.34 -17.44
CA SER A 173 -7.49 0.60 -18.39
C SER A 173 -8.55 1.51 -17.77
N TRP A 174 -9.31 1.00 -16.79
CA TRP A 174 -10.28 1.81 -16.07
C TRP A 174 -9.56 2.82 -15.17
N TRP A 175 -8.55 2.37 -14.40
CA TRP A 175 -7.77 3.23 -13.51
C TRP A 175 -7.07 4.36 -14.27
N ILE A 176 -6.38 4.01 -15.37
CA ILE A 176 -5.69 4.98 -16.23
C ILE A 176 -6.68 6.04 -16.75
N ARG A 177 -7.82 5.61 -17.29
CA ARG A 177 -8.87 6.55 -17.75
C ARG A 177 -9.37 7.44 -16.60
N TYR A 178 -9.53 6.87 -15.42
CA TYR A 178 -10.02 7.59 -14.26
C TYR A 178 -9.02 8.64 -13.74
N PHE A 179 -7.72 8.32 -13.72
CA PHE A 179 -6.67 9.26 -13.34
C PHE A 179 -6.61 10.44 -14.30
N LEU A 180 -6.67 10.19 -15.61
CA LEU A 180 -6.74 11.24 -16.63
C LEU A 180 -7.94 12.17 -16.44
N GLN A 181 -9.11 11.62 -16.11
CA GLN A 181 -10.32 12.42 -15.83
C GLN A 181 -10.22 13.28 -14.56
N ASN A 182 -9.30 12.95 -13.66
CA ASN A 182 -9.06 13.69 -12.40
C ASN A 182 -7.75 14.49 -12.45
N SER A 183 -7.18 14.72 -13.63
CA SER A 183 -5.91 15.45 -13.82
C SER A 183 -4.76 14.87 -12.99
N LEU A 184 -4.74 13.55 -12.81
CA LEU A 184 -3.65 12.83 -12.18
C LEU A 184 -2.84 12.14 -13.27
N GLU A 185 -1.63 12.63 -13.46
CA GLU A 185 -0.70 12.11 -14.44
C GLU A 185 0.13 10.97 -13.88
N GLU A 186 0.49 10.03 -14.74
CA GLU A 186 1.45 8.98 -14.41
C GLU A 186 2.86 9.58 -14.29
N ASN A 187 3.62 9.07 -13.32
CA ASN A 187 5.02 9.39 -13.15
C ASN A 187 5.86 8.39 -13.97
N GLU A 188 5.97 8.64 -15.27
CA GLU A 188 6.69 7.77 -16.23
C GLU A 188 8.13 7.46 -15.79
N ALA A 189 8.81 8.44 -15.17
CA ALA A 189 10.17 8.26 -14.66
C ALA A 189 10.21 7.24 -13.52
N ALA A 190 9.27 7.32 -12.57
CA ALA A 190 9.14 6.35 -11.49
C ALA A 190 8.73 4.97 -12.02
N VAL A 191 7.78 4.90 -12.97
CA VAL A 191 7.36 3.65 -13.62
C VAL A 191 8.57 2.95 -14.22
N LYS A 192 9.34 3.64 -15.07
CA LYS A 192 10.51 3.05 -15.73
C LYS A 192 11.55 2.52 -14.73
N LYS A 193 11.84 3.29 -13.67
CA LYS A 193 12.77 2.85 -12.62
C LYS A 193 12.22 1.66 -11.83
N PHE A 194 10.92 1.65 -11.54
CA PHE A 194 10.25 0.55 -10.85
C PHE A 194 10.28 -0.73 -11.68
N GLU A 195 9.99 -0.66 -12.97
CA GLU A 195 10.07 -1.81 -13.89
C GLU A 195 11.49 -2.37 -13.98
N GLN A 196 12.49 -1.50 -14.15
CA GLN A 196 13.90 -1.91 -14.18
C GLN A 196 14.33 -2.59 -12.87
N ALA A 197 13.95 -2.02 -11.72
CA ALA A 197 14.22 -2.61 -10.41
C ALA A 197 13.47 -3.94 -10.22
N SER A 198 12.22 -4.02 -10.69
CA SER A 198 11.39 -5.23 -10.60
C SER A 198 12.03 -6.39 -11.35
N VAL A 199 12.50 -6.16 -12.58
CA VAL A 199 13.22 -7.16 -13.38
C VAL A 199 14.51 -7.60 -12.68
N LYS A 200 15.34 -6.64 -12.23
CA LYS A 200 16.61 -6.94 -11.55
C LYS A 200 16.42 -7.76 -10.28
N MET A 201 15.32 -7.52 -9.56
CA MET A 201 15.02 -8.18 -8.28
C MET A 201 14.11 -9.39 -8.43
N SER A 202 13.76 -9.78 -9.67
CA SER A 202 12.79 -10.85 -9.95
C SER A 202 11.45 -10.66 -9.22
N TYR A 203 11.06 -9.41 -8.98
CA TYR A 203 9.81 -9.05 -8.33
C TYR A 203 8.67 -9.09 -9.35
N LYS A 204 7.62 -9.85 -9.02
CA LYS A 204 6.40 -9.96 -9.83
C LYS A 204 5.21 -9.50 -8.98
N PRO A 205 4.58 -8.36 -9.33
CA PRO A 205 3.52 -7.81 -8.51
C PRO A 205 2.27 -8.69 -8.56
N ALA A 206 1.68 -8.94 -7.39
CA ALA A 206 0.37 -9.60 -7.29
C ALA A 206 -0.82 -8.63 -7.47
N CYS A 207 -0.54 -7.32 -7.44
CA CYS A 207 -1.50 -6.23 -7.58
C CYS A 207 -1.12 -5.29 -8.74
N GLN A 208 -2.08 -4.50 -9.19
CA GLN A 208 -1.84 -3.38 -10.09
C GLN A 208 -1.16 -2.26 -9.30
N ILE A 209 -0.03 -1.77 -9.80
CA ILE A 209 0.75 -0.72 -9.16
C ILE A 209 0.78 0.49 -10.08
N PHE A 210 0.25 1.61 -9.61
CA PHE A 210 0.22 2.87 -10.36
C PHE A 210 1.11 3.89 -9.66
N HIS A 211 1.94 4.58 -10.44
CA HIS A 211 2.83 5.63 -9.96
C HIS A 211 2.32 6.96 -10.49
N LEU A 212 1.81 7.82 -9.63
CA LEU A 212 1.21 9.10 -10.01
C LEU A 212 2.09 10.26 -9.54
N LYS A 213 2.05 11.37 -10.28
CA LYS A 213 2.65 12.64 -9.84
C LYS A 213 1.81 13.27 -8.71
N SER A 214 2.47 14.03 -7.84
CA SER A 214 1.82 14.99 -6.94
C SER A 214 1.32 16.21 -7.74
N TYR A 215 0.48 17.04 -7.12
CA TYR A 215 0.15 18.33 -7.71
C TYR A 215 1.32 19.31 -7.61
N HIS A 216 1.56 20.05 -8.69
CA HIS A 216 2.58 21.11 -8.77
C HIS A 216 2.32 22.24 -7.79
#